data_AF-A0A9D9BYQ2-F1
#
_entry.id   AF-A0A9D9BYQ2-F1
#
_cell.length_a   1.000
_cell.length_b   1.000
_cell.length_c   1.000
_cell.angle_alpha   90.00
_cell.angle_beta   90.00
_cell.angle_gamma   90.00
#
_symmetry.space_group_name_H-M   'P 1'
#
loop_
_entity.id
_entity.type
_entity.pdbx_description
1 polymer ?
#
loop_
_entity_poly.entity_id
_entity_poly.type
_entity_poly.pdbx_seq_one_letter_code
_entity_poly.pdbx_strand_id
1 'polypeptide(L)'
;MAKKRRKLNKDFERKIYSSKKNVELVLAKIYDIDDEDIQKEYMSAFNKVVYLYDELKEDYDRQGFSDNSEELLTSYKNAFNLFESEFEI
;
A
#
# COMPACT_ATOMS: atom_id res chain seq x y z
N MET A 1 29.40 -10.52 1.44
CA MET A 1 28.70 -9.85 0.33
C MET A 1 28.45 -8.41 0.74
N ALA A 2 29.07 -7.42 0.09
CA ALA A 2 28.79 -6.02 0.40
C ALA A 2 27.34 -5.71 0.01
N LYS A 3 26.48 -5.38 0.99
CA LYS A 3 25.11 -4.92 0.72
C LYS A 3 25.22 -3.68 -0.18
N LYS A 4 24.74 -3.77 -1.42
CA LYS A 4 24.68 -2.62 -2.33
C LYS A 4 23.85 -1.55 -1.63
N ARG A 5 24.38 -0.32 -1.50
CA ARG A 5 23.64 0.77 -0.87
C ARG A 5 22.43 1.10 -1.72
N ARG A 6 21.24 1.13 -1.11
CA ARG A 6 19.99 1.48 -1.79
C ARG A 6 20.01 2.95 -2.25
N LYS A 7 19.38 3.24 -3.39
CA LYS A 7 19.22 4.61 -3.88
C LYS A 7 18.13 5.32 -3.07
N LEU A 8 18.50 6.31 -2.26
CA LEU A 8 17.55 7.07 -1.44
C LEU A 8 16.84 8.14 -2.28
N ASN A 9 15.56 8.38 -1.96
CA ASN A 9 14.75 9.43 -2.55
C ASN A 9 13.72 9.90 -1.51
N LYS A 10 13.95 11.07 -0.91
CA LYS A 10 13.13 11.59 0.20
C LYS A 10 11.68 11.82 -0.18
N ASP A 11 11.41 12.30 -1.40
CA ASP A 11 10.04 12.52 -1.86
C ASP A 11 9.31 11.19 -2.03
N PHE A 12 10.02 10.17 -2.49
CA PHE A 12 9.47 8.83 -2.60
C PHE A 12 9.24 8.16 -1.24
N GLU A 13 10.17 8.32 -0.29
CA GLU A 13 10.00 7.85 1.10
C GLU A 13 8.77 8.48 1.76
N ARG A 14 8.53 9.78 1.53
CA ARG A 14 7.30 10.44 1.99
C ARG A 14 6.05 9.81 1.38
N LYS A 15 6.07 9.50 0.08
CA LYS A 15 4.94 8.83 -0.60
C LYS A 15 4.67 7.45 0.02
N ILE A 16 5.70 6.63 0.23
CA ILE A 16 5.57 5.31 0.90
C ILE A 16 5.01 5.48 2.32
N TYR A 17 5.48 6.48 3.06
CA TYR A 17 5.00 6.75 4.41
C TYR A 17 3.52 7.16 4.43
N SER A 18 3.10 8.04 3.52
CA SER A 18 1.68 8.40 3.38
C SER A 18 0.83 7.21 2.98
N SER A 19 1.29 6.39 2.01
CA SER A 19 0.61 5.14 1.64
C SER A 19 0.44 4.20 2.83
N LYS A 20 1.47 4.06 3.67
CA LYS A 20 1.39 3.28 4.91
C LYS A 20 0.25 3.76 5.81
N LYS A 21 0.16 5.08 6.01
CA LYS A 21 -0.86 5.68 6.86
C LYS A 21 -2.27 5.47 6.32
N ASN A 22 -2.45 5.54 5.01
CA ASN A 22 -3.73 5.24 4.38
C ASN A 22 -4.13 3.77 4.56
N VAL A 23 -3.19 2.84 4.37
CA VAL A 23 -3.43 1.41 4.61
C VAL A 23 -3.80 1.15 6.07
N GLU A 24 -3.04 1.70 7.03
CA GLU A 24 -3.34 1.58 8.46
C GLU A 24 -4.73 2.14 8.81
N LEU A 25 -5.10 3.29 8.23
CA LEU A 25 -6.39 3.93 8.48
C LEU A 25 -7.56 3.08 7.98
N VAL A 26 -7.47 2.57 6.75
CA VAL A 26 -8.55 1.75 6.16
C VAL A 26 -8.65 0.42 6.89
N LEU A 27 -7.54 -0.23 7.24
CA LEU A 27 -7.58 -1.44 8.07
C LEU A 27 -8.29 -1.19 9.40
N ALA A 28 -7.98 -0.08 10.07
CA ALA A 28 -8.66 0.28 11.32
C ALA A 28 -10.18 0.46 11.11
N LYS A 29 -10.59 1.13 10.02
CA LYS A 29 -12.03 1.25 9.67
C LYS A 29 -12.68 -0.11 9.44
N ILE A 30 -12.01 -1.04 8.74
CA ILE A 30 -12.54 -2.39 8.48
C ILE A 30 -12.68 -3.17 9.79
N TYR A 31 -11.68 -3.10 10.67
CA TYR A 31 -11.72 -3.78 11.97
C TYR A 31 -12.79 -3.23 12.92
N ASP A 32 -13.25 -1.99 12.71
CA ASP A 32 -14.33 -1.36 13.47
C ASP A 32 -15.74 -1.78 12.99
N ILE A 33 -15.85 -2.54 11.90
CA ILE A 33 -17.12 -3.09 11.41
C ILE A 33 -17.58 -4.25 12.31
N ASP A 34 -18.75 -4.10 12.94
CA ASP A 34 -19.35 -5.11 13.83
C ASP A 34 -19.91 -6.34 13.09
N ASP A 35 -20.37 -6.17 11.86
CA ASP A 35 -20.91 -7.27 11.04
C ASP A 35 -19.75 -8.07 10.42
N GLU A 36 -19.61 -9.33 10.87
CA GLU A 36 -18.50 -10.20 10.47
C GLU A 36 -18.48 -10.52 8.97
N ASP A 37 -19.65 -10.67 8.34
CA ASP A 37 -19.73 -11.00 6.91
C ASP A 37 -19.34 -9.78 6.07
N ILE A 38 -19.82 -8.58 6.45
CA ILE A 38 -19.42 -7.32 5.82
C ILE A 38 -17.93 -7.06 6.05
N GLN A 39 -17.43 -7.23 7.28
CA GLN A 39 -16.02 -7.05 7.59
C GLN A 39 -15.12 -7.95 6.72
N LYS A 40 -15.49 -9.22 6.54
CA LYS A 40 -14.75 -10.17 5.69
C LYS A 40 -14.75 -9.75 4.22
N GLU A 41 -15.87 -9.25 3.71
CA GLU A 41 -15.96 -8.76 2.33
C GLU A 41 -15.01 -7.59 2.10
N TYR A 42 -15.05 -6.58 2.98
CA TYR A 42 -14.15 -5.42 2.92
C TYR A 42 -12.69 -5.83 3.06
N MET A 43 -12.37 -6.72 4.01
CA MET A 43 -11.01 -7.22 4.20
C MET A 43 -10.50 -7.96 2.95
N SER A 44 -11.35 -8.80 2.35
CA SER A 44 -11.02 -9.55 1.14
C SER A 44 -10.73 -8.62 -0.04
N ALA A 45 -11.55 -7.59 -0.24
CA ALA A 45 -11.32 -6.59 -1.28
C ALA A 45 -10.05 -5.76 -1.02
N PHE A 46 -9.79 -5.39 0.24
CA PHE A 46 -8.64 -4.57 0.60
C PHE A 46 -7.30 -5.32 0.54
N ASN A 47 -7.29 -6.66 0.58
CA ASN A 47 -6.06 -7.46 0.50
C ASN A 47 -5.18 -7.12 -0.71
N LYS A 48 -5.78 -6.79 -1.86
CA LYS A 48 -5.02 -6.39 -3.06
C LYS A 48 -4.24 -5.10 -2.83
N VAL A 49 -4.83 -4.13 -2.13
CA VAL A 49 -4.20 -2.86 -1.78
C VAL A 49 -3.03 -3.08 -0.84
N VAL A 50 -3.21 -3.91 0.19
CA VAL A 50 -2.16 -4.29 1.15
C VAL A 50 -1.00 -4.98 0.44
N TYR A 51 -1.30 -5.96 -0.42
CA TYR A 51 -0.28 -6.68 -1.20
C TYR A 51 0.58 -5.73 -2.05
N LEU A 52 -0.06 -4.82 -2.80
CA LEU A 52 0.67 -3.87 -3.66
C LEU A 52 1.48 -2.85 -2.86
N TYR A 53 0.98 -2.45 -1.68
CA TYR A 53 1.74 -1.61 -0.76
C TYR A 53 3.00 -2.34 -0.23
N ASP A 54 2.86 -3.60 0.18
CA ASP A 54 3.97 -4.40 0.68
C ASP A 54 5.02 -4.63 -0.42
N GLU A 55 4.59 -4.93 -1.65
CA GLU A 55 5.48 -5.07 -2.81
C GLU A 55 6.26 -3.77 -3.08
N LEU A 56 5.57 -2.62 -3.11
CA LEU A 56 6.18 -1.30 -3.25
C LEU A 56 7.24 -1.04 -2.19
N LYS A 57 6.91 -1.33 -0.92
CA LYS A 57 7.81 -1.09 0.20
C LYS A 57 9.01 -2.04 0.17
N GLU A 58 8.79 -3.32 -0.10
CA GLU A 58 9.86 -4.31 -0.18
C GLU A 58 10.83 -4.01 -1.32
N ASP A 59 10.34 -3.63 -2.50
CA ASP A 59 11.20 -3.22 -3.62
C ASP A 59 12.10 -2.04 -3.22
N TYR A 60 11.50 -1.01 -2.61
CA TYR A 60 12.24 0.15 -2.13
C TYR A 60 13.26 -0.20 -1.03
N ASP A 61 12.90 -1.07 -0.09
CA ASP A 61 13.80 -1.46 0.99
C ASP A 61 14.99 -2.31 0.48
N ARG A 62 14.78 -3.11 -0.58
CA ARG A 62 15.81 -3.95 -1.21
C ARG A 62 16.72 -3.17 -2.16
N GLN A 63 16.15 -2.36 -3.05
CA GLN A 63 16.85 -1.75 -4.18
C GLN A 63 16.99 -0.23 -4.04
N GLY A 64 16.10 0.39 -3.27
CA GLY A 64 15.89 1.84 -3.25
C GLY A 64 15.06 2.28 -4.43
N PHE A 65 15.10 3.58 -4.71
CA PHE A 65 14.38 4.17 -5.83
C PHE A 65 14.90 3.60 -7.17
N SER A 66 13.99 3.03 -7.95
CA SER A 66 14.25 2.34 -9.22
C SER A 66 13.23 2.82 -10.28
N ASP A 67 13.42 2.43 -11.54
CA ASP A 67 12.47 2.74 -12.60
C ASP A 67 11.10 2.07 -12.33
N ASN A 68 11.10 0.93 -11.64
CA ASN A 68 9.91 0.20 -11.22
C ASN A 68 9.16 0.86 -10.05
N SER A 69 9.82 1.76 -9.30
CA SER A 69 9.22 2.40 -8.13
C SER A 69 7.95 3.19 -8.48
N GLU A 70 7.96 3.93 -9.58
CA GLU A 70 6.77 4.70 -9.99
C GLU A 70 5.62 3.81 -10.48
N GLU A 71 5.95 2.69 -11.13
CA GLU A 71 4.96 1.70 -11.57
C GLU A 71 4.28 1.03 -10.37
N LEU A 72 5.06 0.56 -9.39
CA LEU A 72 4.53 -0.03 -8.15
C LEU A 72 3.67 0.97 -7.38
N LEU A 73 4.10 2.23 -7.28
CA LEU A 73 3.32 3.27 -6.63
C LEU A 73 2.00 3.56 -7.36
N THR A 74 2.03 3.57 -8.69
CA THR A 74 0.84 3.79 -9.51
C THR A 74 -0.13 2.62 -9.36
N SER A 75 0.36 1.39 -9.39
CA SER A 75 -0.43 0.18 -9.14
C SER A 75 -1.12 0.22 -7.77
N TYR A 76 -0.37 0.55 -6.71
CA TYR A 76 -0.93 0.76 -5.37
C TYR A 76 -2.04 1.82 -5.39
N LYS A 77 -1.79 3.01 -5.96
CA LYS A 77 -2.77 4.10 -5.98
C LYS A 77 -4.03 3.73 -6.75
N ASN A 78 -3.89 3.05 -7.89
CA ASN A 78 -5.03 2.62 -8.69
C ASN A 78 -5.88 1.60 -7.93
N ALA A 79 -5.25 0.63 -7.26
CA ALA A 79 -5.97 -0.32 -6.43
C ALA A 79 -6.65 0.35 -5.23
N PHE A 80 -5.96 1.30 -4.58
CA PHE A 80 -6.50 2.06 -3.46
C PHE A 80 -7.72 2.90 -3.87
N ASN A 81 -7.62 3.65 -4.97
CA ASN A 81 -8.73 4.46 -5.49
C ASN A 81 -9.92 3.60 -5.95
N LEU A 82 -9.65 2.43 -6.53
CA LEU A 82 -10.70 1.49 -6.90
C LEU A 82 -11.46 1.00 -5.66
N PHE A 83 -10.72 0.63 -4.60
CA PHE A 83 -11.33 0.23 -3.33
C PHE A 83 -12.16 1.37 -2.71
N GLU A 84 -11.62 2.59 -2.61
CA GLU A 84 -12.39 3.74 -2.09
C GLU A 84 -13.65 4.00 -2.91
N SER A 85 -13.60 3.84 -4.23
CA SER A 85 -14.77 4.01 -5.11
C SER A 85 -15.80 2.90 -4.99
N GLU A 86 -15.39 1.64 -4.77
CA GLU A 86 -16.31 0.50 -4.64
C GLU A 86 -17.03 0.49 -3.29
N PHE A 87 -16.37 0.99 -2.25
CA PHE A 87 -16.85 0.92 -0.86
C PHE A 87 -17.25 2.27 -0.25
N GLU A 88 -17.22 3.36 -1.05
CA GLU A 88 -17.57 4.74 -0.65
C GLU A 88 -16.82 5.24 0.62
N ILE A 89 -15.52 4.94 0.72
CA ILE A 89 -14.67 5.21 1.91
C ILE A 89 -13.71 6.40 1.76
#